data_AF-A0A3R7AM50-F1
#
_entry.id   AF-A0A3R7AM50-F1
#
_cell.length_a   1.000
_cell.length_b   1.000
_cell.length_c   1.000
_cell.angle_alpha   90.00
_cell.angle_beta   90.00
_cell.angle_gamma   90.00
#
_symmetry.space_group_name_H-M   'P 1'
#
loop_
_entity.id
_entity.type
_entity.pdbx_description
1 polymer ?
#
loop_
_entity_poly.entity_id
_entity_poly.type
_entity_poly.pdbx_seq_one_letter_code
_entity_poly.pdbx_strand_id
1 'polypeptide(L)'
;MLGNQNRKIQHSDEEIESVIRAVPLHDRQTMRTLATKTGLAKTTIIRHMQRAKTLEFKSSHSKPFLTEANTKTRLKHALSFLRPSSNGTIFDNMNTYAHVDEKWFVLTTVKKSFYAYDDEELLKRQLK
;
A
#
# COMPACT_ATOMS: atom_id res chain seq x y z
N MET A 1 15.75 -5.79 48.65
CA MET A 1 16.38 -5.67 47.32
C MET A 1 15.38 -6.18 46.29
N LEU A 2 14.72 -5.29 45.55
CA LEU A 2 13.83 -5.70 44.45
C LEU A 2 14.71 -6.10 43.26
N GLY A 3 14.99 -7.40 43.14
CA GLY A 3 15.66 -7.96 41.97
C GLY A 3 14.85 -7.67 40.71
N ASN A 4 15.54 -7.37 39.61
CA ASN A 4 14.91 -7.00 38.35
C ASN A 4 14.03 -8.15 37.84
N GLN A 5 12.70 -8.05 38.04
CA GLN A 5 11.71 -9.10 37.73
C GLN A 5 11.28 -9.10 36.25
N ASN A 6 11.83 -8.18 35.45
CA ASN A 6 11.48 -8.07 34.05
C ASN A 6 12.13 -9.17 33.22
N ARG A 7 11.38 -9.70 32.25
CA ARG A 7 11.92 -10.64 31.26
C ARG A 7 13.07 -9.96 30.51
N LYS A 8 14.24 -10.62 30.51
CA LYS A 8 15.41 -10.16 29.75
C LYS A 8 15.07 -10.09 28.26
N ILE A 9 15.56 -9.02 27.61
CA ILE A 9 15.46 -8.86 26.15
C ILE A 9 16.27 -9.98 25.50
N GLN A 10 15.65 -10.76 24.62
CA GLN A 10 16.26 -11.93 24.00
C GLN A 10 17.00 -11.61 22.69
N HIS A 11 16.58 -10.57 21.97
CA HIS A 11 17.18 -10.15 20.70
C HIS A 11 17.40 -8.64 20.72
N SER A 12 18.54 -8.18 20.20
CA SER A 12 18.76 -6.74 20.00
C SER A 12 17.90 -6.23 18.84
N ASP A 13 17.71 -4.92 18.74
CA ASP A 13 16.91 -4.35 17.66
C ASP A 13 17.61 -4.50 16.30
N GLU A 14 18.95 -4.47 16.26
CA GLU A 14 19.76 -4.73 15.07
C GLU A 14 19.66 -6.19 14.61
N GLU A 15 19.63 -7.14 15.55
CA GLU A 15 19.46 -8.55 15.25
C GLU A 15 18.07 -8.80 14.64
N ILE A 16 17.02 -8.26 15.25
CA ILE A 16 15.64 -8.35 14.73
C ILE A 16 15.56 -7.77 13.32
N GLU A 17 16.16 -6.60 13.11
CA GLU A 17 16.18 -5.95 11.81
C GLU A 17 16.90 -6.79 10.75
N SER A 18 18.05 -7.35 11.07
CA SER A 18 18.81 -8.23 10.16
C SER A 18 18.00 -9.45 9.72
N VAL A 19 17.27 -10.08 10.67
CA VAL A 19 16.45 -11.26 10.42
C VAL A 19 15.22 -10.91 9.57
N ILE A 20 14.58 -9.78 9.85
CA ILE A 20 13.44 -9.31 9.04
C ILE A 20 13.91 -8.98 7.63
N ARG A 21 15.03 -8.27 7.46
CA ARG A 21 15.62 -7.91 6.17
C ARG A 21 16.01 -9.13 5.34
N ALA A 22 16.42 -10.24 5.95
CA ALA A 22 16.74 -11.48 5.25
C ALA A 22 15.53 -12.17 4.61
N VAL A 23 14.31 -11.94 5.12
CA VAL A 23 13.08 -12.51 4.53
C VAL A 23 12.72 -11.73 3.27
N PRO A 24 12.40 -12.35 2.13
CA PRO A 24 11.95 -11.60 0.95
C PRO A 24 10.67 -10.80 1.21
N LEU A 25 10.54 -9.58 0.65
CA LEU A 25 9.36 -8.71 0.82
C LEU A 25 8.02 -9.43 0.58
N HIS A 26 7.95 -10.31 -0.43
CA HIS A 26 6.72 -11.04 -0.77
C HIS A 26 6.22 -11.96 0.36
N ASP A 27 7.10 -12.39 1.26
CA ASP A 27 6.78 -13.23 2.42
C ASP A 27 6.46 -12.38 3.68
N ARG A 28 6.65 -11.05 3.61
CA ARG A 28 6.35 -10.11 4.71
C ARG A 28 4.96 -9.47 4.59
N GLN A 29 3.99 -10.16 4.00
CA GLN A 29 2.65 -9.58 3.76
C GLN A 29 1.75 -9.52 5.00
N THR A 30 1.87 -10.50 5.89
CA THR A 30 1.08 -10.56 7.12
C THR A 30 1.99 -10.77 8.30
N MET A 31 1.59 -10.28 9.48
CA MET A 31 2.34 -10.49 10.73
C MET A 31 2.54 -11.98 11.02
N ARG A 32 1.59 -12.83 10.60
CA ARG A 32 1.68 -14.29 10.72
C ARG A 32 2.78 -14.84 9.81
N THR A 33 2.74 -14.54 8.52
CA THR A 33 3.74 -15.03 7.56
C THR A 33 5.13 -14.54 7.94
N LEU A 34 5.25 -13.26 8.30
CA LEU A 34 6.51 -12.66 8.75
C LEU A 34 7.07 -13.39 9.97
N ALA A 35 6.28 -13.57 11.02
CA ALA A 35 6.70 -14.30 12.23
C ALA A 35 7.15 -15.75 11.94
N THR A 36 6.41 -16.45 11.07
CA THR A 36 6.78 -17.81 10.67
C THR A 36 8.10 -17.85 9.90
N LYS A 37 8.33 -16.87 9.02
CA LYS A 37 9.52 -16.82 8.16
C LYS A 37 10.77 -16.31 8.88
N THR A 38 10.61 -15.43 9.86
CA THR A 38 11.71 -14.93 10.70
C THR A 38 12.00 -15.81 11.91
N GLY A 39 11.08 -16.70 12.29
CA GLY A 39 11.15 -17.45 13.55
C GLY A 39 10.90 -16.61 14.81
N LEU A 40 10.59 -15.31 14.64
CA LEU A 40 10.32 -14.40 15.75
C LEU A 40 8.85 -14.46 16.15
N ALA A 41 8.57 -14.38 17.45
CA ALA A 41 7.20 -14.22 17.94
C ALA A 41 6.61 -12.90 17.43
N LYS A 42 5.31 -12.90 17.08
CA LYS A 42 4.59 -11.68 16.65
C LYS A 42 4.74 -10.51 17.62
N THR A 43 4.72 -10.80 18.92
CA THR A 43 4.87 -9.80 19.98
C THR A 43 6.26 -9.15 19.97
N THR A 44 7.30 -9.89 19.62
CA THR A 44 8.66 -9.36 19.46
C THR A 44 8.72 -8.36 18.30
N ILE A 45 8.14 -8.72 17.16
CA ILE A 45 8.07 -7.84 15.98
C ILE A 45 7.27 -6.57 16.29
N ILE A 46 6.09 -6.68 16.91
CA ILE A 46 5.27 -5.52 17.29
C ILE A 46 6.03 -4.58 18.25
N ARG A 47 6.72 -5.13 19.25
CA ARG A 47 7.55 -4.32 20.15
C ARG A 47 8.73 -3.67 19.44
N HIS A 48 9.31 -4.33 18.45
CA HIS A 48 10.38 -3.75 17.64
C HIS A 48 9.84 -2.58 16.80
N MET A 49 8.69 -2.75 16.13
CA MET A 49 8.01 -1.66 15.41
C MET A 49 7.74 -0.44 16.30
N GLN A 50 7.33 -0.66 17.56
CA GLN A 50 7.09 0.43 18.52
C GLN A 50 8.35 1.17 18.97
N ARG A 51 9.49 0.46 19.06
CA ARG A 51 10.77 0.99 19.54
C ARG A 51 11.56 1.67 18.43
N ALA A 52 11.82 0.95 17.34
CA ALA A 52 12.63 1.42 16.23
C ALA A 52 11.87 2.40 15.33
N LYS A 53 10.53 2.26 15.22
CA LYS A 53 9.63 3.08 14.38
C LYS A 53 9.98 3.15 12.88
N THR A 54 10.94 2.36 12.40
CA THR A 54 11.37 2.31 11.00
C THR A 54 10.70 1.19 10.20
N LEU A 55 10.16 0.17 10.86
CA LEU A 55 9.44 -0.93 10.22
C LEU A 55 7.94 -0.62 10.19
N GLU A 56 7.39 -0.44 8.99
CA GLU A 56 5.98 -0.09 8.81
C GLU A 56 5.27 -0.97 7.79
N PHE A 57 3.93 -1.00 7.89
CA PHE A 57 3.09 -1.68 6.91
C PHE A 57 2.81 -0.76 5.74
N LYS A 58 3.50 -0.98 4.62
CA LYS A 58 3.40 -0.15 3.43
C LYS A 58 2.57 -0.83 2.34
N SER A 59 1.79 -0.03 1.61
CA SER A 59 0.93 -0.53 0.53
C SER A 59 1.40 -0.06 -0.84
N SER A 60 1.51 -0.99 -1.79
CA SER A 60 1.82 -0.73 -3.19
C SER A 60 0.53 -0.81 -4.01
N HIS A 61 0.24 0.26 -4.76
CA HIS A 61 -0.92 0.40 -5.63
C HIS A 61 -0.47 0.59 -7.07
N SER A 62 -1.07 -0.15 -8.01
CA SER A 62 -0.79 0.01 -9.43
C SER A 62 -1.82 0.93 -10.10
N LYS A 63 -1.87 2.21 -9.72
CA LYS A 63 -2.68 3.19 -10.45
C LYS A 63 -1.79 3.87 -11.50
N PRO A 64 -2.18 3.93 -12.78
CA PRO A 64 -1.45 4.71 -13.76
C PRO A 64 -1.50 6.18 -13.36
N PHE A 65 -0.34 6.86 -13.36
CA PHE A 65 -0.27 8.29 -13.12
C PHE A 65 -0.89 9.05 -14.29
N LEU A 66 -1.62 10.14 -14.00
CA LEU A 66 -2.11 11.02 -15.05
C LEU A 66 -0.94 11.84 -15.60
N THR A 67 -0.62 11.63 -16.87
CA THR A 67 0.27 12.54 -17.60
C THR A 67 -0.43 13.88 -17.84
N GLU A 68 0.33 14.94 -18.06
CA GLU A 68 -0.26 16.27 -18.34
C GLU A 68 -1.21 16.22 -19.56
N ALA A 69 -0.83 15.47 -20.60
CA ALA A 69 -1.67 15.22 -21.76
C ALA A 69 -2.98 14.52 -21.40
N ASN A 70 -2.92 13.45 -20.59
CA ASN A 70 -4.12 12.72 -20.14
C ASN A 70 -5.04 13.62 -19.30
N THR A 71 -4.46 14.47 -18.45
CA THR A 71 -5.21 15.46 -17.66
C THR A 71 -5.95 16.44 -18.56
N LYS A 72 -5.28 17.02 -19.56
CA LYS A 72 -5.91 17.94 -20.52
C LYS A 72 -7.03 17.27 -21.31
N THR A 73 -6.83 16.05 -21.78
CA THR A 73 -7.86 15.29 -22.51
C THR A 73 -9.08 15.00 -21.63
N ARG A 74 -8.87 14.56 -20.39
CA ARG A 74 -9.96 14.32 -19.42
C ARG A 74 -10.73 15.59 -19.10
N LEU A 75 -10.04 16.72 -18.95
CA LEU A 75 -10.67 18.02 -18.72
C LEU A 75 -11.53 18.43 -19.91
N LYS A 76 -11.00 18.34 -21.14
CA LYS A 76 -11.77 18.64 -22.37
C LYS A 76 -13.01 17.77 -22.48
N HIS A 77 -12.89 16.47 -22.19
CA HIS A 77 -14.02 15.55 -22.15
C HIS A 77 -15.05 15.95 -21.09
N ALA A 78 -14.63 16.30 -19.87
CA ALA A 78 -15.58 16.76 -18.85
C ALA A 78 -16.31 18.06 -19.27
N LEU A 79 -15.59 19.00 -19.87
CA LEU A 79 -16.14 20.27 -20.35
C LEU A 79 -17.17 20.08 -21.48
N SER A 80 -17.04 19.05 -22.32
CA SER A 80 -18.01 18.81 -23.41
C SER A 80 -19.40 18.41 -22.92
N PHE A 81 -19.54 18.00 -21.66
CA PHE A 81 -20.85 17.70 -21.04
C PHE A 81 -21.44 18.91 -20.32
N LEU A 82 -20.80 20.07 -20.28
CA LEU A 82 -21.40 21.26 -19.69
C LEU A 82 -22.46 21.86 -20.63
N ARG A 83 -23.62 22.17 -20.05
CA ARG A 83 -24.77 22.82 -20.70
C ARG A 83 -25.08 24.14 -20.01
N PRO A 84 -25.38 25.21 -20.76
CA PRO A 84 -25.91 26.44 -20.17
C PRO A 84 -27.25 26.19 -19.48
N SER A 85 -27.47 26.84 -18.35
CA SER A 85 -28.70 26.82 -17.56
C SER A 85 -28.99 28.22 -17.02
N SER A 86 -30.23 28.46 -16.61
CA SER A 86 -30.68 29.76 -16.08
C SER A 86 -29.87 30.24 -14.87
N ASN A 87 -29.30 29.32 -14.09
CA ASN A 87 -28.50 29.63 -12.90
C ASN A 87 -26.99 29.33 -13.09
N GLY A 88 -26.50 29.21 -14.33
CA GLY A 88 -25.09 28.99 -14.63
C GLY A 88 -24.84 27.85 -15.62
N THR A 89 -23.95 26.93 -15.28
CA THR A 89 -23.69 25.73 -16.09
C THR A 89 -24.03 24.47 -15.31
N ILE A 90 -24.65 23.51 -15.98
CA ILE A 90 -25.00 22.20 -15.42
C ILE A 90 -24.38 21.12 -16.28
N PHE A 91 -24.14 19.94 -15.72
CA PHE A 91 -23.74 18.79 -16.51
C PHE A 91 -24.94 18.19 -17.26
N ASP A 92 -24.69 17.69 -18.46
CA ASP A 92 -25.62 16.88 -19.24
C ASP A 92 -26.07 15.68 -18.39
N ASN A 93 -27.36 15.34 -18.46
CA ASN A 93 -27.90 14.20 -17.70
C ASN A 93 -27.47 12.86 -18.27
N MET A 94 -26.86 12.85 -19.45
CA MET A 94 -26.30 11.69 -20.14
C MET A 94 -27.31 10.55 -20.36
N ASN A 95 -28.62 10.83 -20.33
CA ASN A 95 -29.68 9.82 -20.49
C ASN A 95 -29.68 9.13 -21.87
N THR A 96 -28.96 9.70 -22.84
CA THR A 96 -28.77 9.14 -24.19
C THR A 96 -27.50 8.28 -24.31
N TYR A 97 -26.67 8.21 -23.27
CA TYR A 97 -25.42 7.46 -23.29
C TYR A 97 -25.60 6.10 -22.60
N ALA A 98 -25.25 5.03 -23.30
CA ALA A 98 -25.04 3.72 -22.71
C ALA A 98 -23.55 3.51 -22.44
N HIS A 99 -23.15 3.45 -21.17
CA HIS A 99 -21.77 3.17 -20.79
C HIS A 99 -21.51 1.67 -20.81
N VAL A 100 -20.58 1.25 -21.67
CA VAL A 100 -20.11 -0.13 -21.76
C VAL A 100 -18.65 -0.15 -21.36
N ASP A 101 -18.28 -1.05 -20.47
CA ASP A 101 -16.89 -1.24 -20.03
C ASP A 101 -16.62 -2.73 -19.87
N GLU A 102 -15.41 -3.15 -20.23
CA GLU A 102 -14.95 -4.52 -20.06
C GLU A 102 -14.00 -4.58 -18.87
N LYS A 103 -14.33 -5.44 -17.90
CA LYS A 103 -13.54 -5.60 -16.69
C LYS A 103 -12.90 -6.99 -16.64
N TRP A 104 -11.58 -7.01 -16.77
CA TRP A 104 -10.78 -8.21 -16.56
C TRP A 104 -10.66 -8.55 -15.08
N PHE A 105 -11.18 -9.71 -14.69
CA PHE A 105 -10.97 -10.26 -13.34
C PHE A 105 -9.64 -11.02 -13.31
N VAL A 106 -8.62 -10.39 -12.75
CA VAL A 106 -7.31 -11.04 -12.54
C VAL A 106 -7.32 -11.69 -11.16
N LEU A 107 -6.85 -12.94 -11.08
CA LEU A 107 -6.71 -13.66 -9.80
C LEU A 107 -5.72 -12.99 -8.82
N THR A 108 -4.90 -12.06 -9.29
CA THR A 108 -3.94 -11.35 -8.45
C THR A 108 -4.57 -10.15 -7.76
N THR A 109 -4.37 -10.03 -6.45
CA THR A 109 -4.85 -8.90 -5.64
C THR A 109 -4.29 -7.56 -6.13
N VAL A 110 -5.18 -6.60 -6.38
CA VAL A 110 -4.87 -5.24 -6.91
C VAL A 110 -4.01 -4.42 -5.93
N LYS A 111 -4.18 -4.67 -4.63
CA LYS A 111 -3.41 -4.04 -3.56
C LYS A 111 -2.55 -5.11 -2.90
N LYS A 112 -1.24 -4.86 -2.85
CA LYS A 112 -0.33 -5.66 -2.02
C LYS A 112 0.25 -4.76 -0.94
N SER A 113 0.36 -5.30 0.26
CA SER A 113 0.96 -4.60 1.38
C SER A 113 1.99 -5.48 2.05
N PHE A 114 3.05 -4.87 2.56
CA PHE A 114 4.22 -5.55 3.11
C PHE A 114 4.72 -4.79 4.34
N TYR A 115 5.32 -5.51 5.29
CA TYR A 115 6.15 -4.91 6.32
C TYR A 115 7.54 -4.61 5.73
N ALA A 116 7.90 -3.34 5.68
CA ALA A 116 9.14 -2.86 5.05
C ALA A 116 9.76 -1.72 5.86
N TYR A 117 11.09 -1.64 5.84
CA TYR A 117 11.82 -0.54 6.45
C TYR A 117 11.74 0.74 5.60
N ASP A 118 12.14 1.88 6.16
CA ASP A 118 12.09 3.19 5.48
C ASP A 118 12.99 3.32 4.27
N ASP A 119 14.12 2.65 4.30
CA ASP A 119 15.09 2.58 3.22
C ASP A 119 14.78 1.48 2.19
N GLU A 120 13.84 0.58 2.46
CA GLU A 120 13.46 -0.48 1.51
C GLU A 120 12.50 0.06 0.43
N GLU A 121 12.93 0.02 -0.83
CA GLU A 121 12.06 0.35 -1.95
C GLU A 121 11.01 -0.74 -2.17
N LEU A 122 9.73 -0.36 -2.10
CA LEU A 122 8.65 -1.28 -2.42
C LEU A 122 8.63 -1.56 -3.92
N LEU A 123 8.37 -2.82 -4.27
CA LEU A 123 8.11 -3.21 -5.65
C LEU A 123 6.97 -2.37 -6.23
N LYS A 124 7.33 -1.44 -7.13
CA LYS A 124 6.39 -0.71 -7.99
C LYS A 124 5.85 -1.71 -9.01
N ARG A 125 4.56 -2.03 -8.92
CA ARG A 125 3.93 -2.90 -9.90
C ARG A 125 3.76 -2.12 -11.20
N GLN A 126 4.62 -2.42 -12.17
CA GLN A 126 4.40 -2.05 -13.56
C GLN A 126 3.14 -2.80 -14.04
N LEU A 127 2.11 -2.06 -14.42
CA LEU A 127 1.03 -2.63 -15.22
C LEU A 127 1.65 -2.91 -16.60
N LYS A 128 1.74 -4.18 -16.98
CA LYS A 128 1.94 -4.54 -18.39
C LYS A 128 0.74 -4.09 -19.20
#